data_AF-A0A1Q7XD64-F1
#
_entry.id   AF-A0A1Q7XD64-F1
#
_cell.length_a   1.000
_cell.length_b   1.000
_cell.length_c   1.000
_cell.angle_alpha   90.00
_cell.angle_beta   90.00
_cell.angle_gamma   90.00
#
_symmetry.space_group_name_H-M   'P 1'
#
loop_
_entity.id
_entity.type
_entity.pdbx_description
1 polymer ?
#
loop_
_entity_poly.entity_id
_entity_poly.type
_entity_poly.pdbx_seq_one_letter_code
_entity_poly.pdbx_strand_id
1 'polypeptide(L)'
;MSDELIEYVLYLINSKKGDIGRLNYILTTLQDDRPLYSSDKRYLDSLISTYIEPSRRKSSEQRNVEELRTELARVKEKLERMEKRGYKKPVGRKAAFFFVTFFFGWHAVTQLVSNVFLQDIQNISPYLFPLFQLKFVMPSQIGFSIEQIVVFVWGAMMLTWIILGFVYLVKFIRSRYNPAYP
;
A
#
# COMPACT_ATOMS: atom_id res chain seq x y z
N MET A 1 -44.00 22.52 15.08
CA MET A 1 -44.07 22.52 13.60
C MET A 1 -44.43 23.88 13.03
N SER A 2 -45.23 24.70 13.72
CA SER A 2 -45.49 26.10 13.37
C SER A 2 -44.24 26.99 13.44
N ASP A 3 -43.36 26.78 14.43
CA ASP A 3 -42.16 27.62 14.64
C ASP A 3 -41.16 27.59 13.47
N GLU A 4 -40.89 26.41 12.89
CA GLU A 4 -40.01 26.30 11.71
C GLU A 4 -40.62 26.98 10.47
N LEU A 5 -41.95 26.92 10.31
CA LEU A 5 -42.65 27.60 9.21
C LEU A 5 -42.61 29.12 9.37
N ILE A 6 -42.71 29.63 10.60
CA ILE A 6 -42.57 31.06 10.91
C ILE A 6 -41.17 31.55 10.52
N GLU A 7 -40.13 30.78 10.86
CA GLU A 7 -38.75 31.11 10.47
C GLU A 7 -38.57 31.14 8.94
N TYR A 8 -39.15 30.18 8.22
CA TYR A 8 -39.12 30.17 6.75
C TYR A 8 -39.86 31.35 6.13
N VAL A 9 -41.02 31.72 6.66
CA VAL A 9 -41.77 32.89 6.17
C VAL A 9 -40.99 34.18 6.43
N LEU A 10 -40.40 34.34 7.61
CA LEU A 10 -39.53 35.49 7.93
C LEU A 10 -38.33 35.56 6.99
N TYR A 11 -37.69 34.42 6.70
CA TYR A 11 -36.59 34.35 5.74
C TYR A 11 -37.04 34.77 4.33
N LEU A 12 -38.20 34.32 3.86
CA LEU A 12 -38.75 34.68 2.55
C LEU A 12 -39.09 36.17 2.46
N ILE A 13 -39.65 36.75 3.53
CA ILE A 13 -39.93 38.20 3.63
C ILE A 13 -38.63 39.00 3.58
N ASN A 14 -37.65 38.67 4.42
CA ASN A 14 -36.36 39.35 4.49
C ASN A 14 -35.57 39.26 3.18
N SER A 15 -35.66 38.11 2.51
CA SER A 15 -35.03 37.85 1.22
C SER A 15 -35.81 38.42 0.03
N LYS A 16 -36.96 39.07 0.27
CA LYS A 16 -37.89 39.60 -0.73
C LYS A 16 -38.25 38.56 -1.80
N LYS A 17 -38.48 37.30 -1.38
CA LYS A 17 -38.81 36.16 -2.25
C LYS A 17 -40.30 35.81 -2.13
N GLY A 18 -41.12 36.37 -3.02
CA GLY A 18 -42.56 36.17 -3.07
C GLY A 18 -43.34 37.48 -2.93
N ASP A 19 -44.63 37.36 -2.66
CA ASP A 19 -45.53 38.47 -2.39
C ASP A 19 -45.47 38.79 -0.90
N ILE A 20 -44.84 39.91 -0.56
CA ILE A 20 -44.60 40.33 0.82
C ILE A 20 -45.93 40.57 1.55
N GLY A 21 -46.95 41.08 0.87
CA GLY A 21 -48.27 41.31 1.47
C GLY A 21 -48.92 40.00 1.88
N ARG A 22 -48.88 39.01 0.96
CA ARG A 22 -49.39 37.66 1.23
C ARG A 22 -48.58 36.93 2.29
N LEU A 23 -47.25 37.05 2.28
CA LEU A 23 -46.39 36.43 3.28
C LEU A 23 -46.59 37.04 4.68
N ASN A 24 -46.81 38.36 4.80
CA ASN A 24 -47.15 38.99 6.08
C ASN A 24 -48.51 38.52 6.62
N TYR A 25 -49.48 38.29 5.73
CA TYR A 25 -50.77 37.69 6.12
C TYR A 25 -50.61 36.24 6.60
N ILE A 26 -49.79 35.45 5.91
CA ILE A 26 -49.45 34.08 6.32
C ILE A 26 -48.72 34.08 7.67
N LEU A 27 -47.78 35.00 7.87
CA LEU A 27 -47.03 35.15 9.12
C LEU A 27 -47.95 35.44 10.30
N THR A 28 -48.84 36.42 10.16
CA THR A 28 -49.81 36.76 11.23
C THR A 28 -50.79 35.63 11.48
N THR A 29 -51.25 34.93 10.43
CA THR A 29 -52.12 33.77 10.55
C THR A 29 -51.44 32.61 11.30
N LEU A 30 -50.14 32.37 11.05
CA LEU A 30 -49.34 31.38 11.75
C LEU A 30 -49.05 31.77 13.21
N GLN A 31 -48.82 33.06 13.49
CA GLN A 31 -48.59 33.58 14.85
C GLN A 31 -49.86 33.53 15.71
N ASP A 32 -51.03 33.73 15.09
CA ASP A 32 -52.33 33.61 15.74
C ASP A 32 -52.79 32.14 15.91
N ASP A 33 -51.91 31.18 15.60
CA ASP A 33 -52.15 29.72 15.63
C ASP A 33 -53.39 29.29 14.83
N ARG A 34 -53.73 30.06 13.79
CA ARG A 34 -54.86 29.78 12.89
C ARG A 34 -54.44 28.85 11.75
N PRO A 35 -55.34 27.96 11.30
CA PRO A 35 -55.06 27.10 10.17
C PRO A 35 -54.96 27.91 8.87
N LEU A 36 -53.87 27.74 8.15
CA LEU A 36 -53.68 28.32 6.81
C LEU A 36 -54.65 27.74 5.80
N TYR A 37 -55.12 28.58 4.87
CA TYR A 37 -55.88 28.14 3.70
C TYR A 37 -55.05 27.23 2.80
N SER A 38 -55.70 26.31 2.09
CA SER A 38 -55.04 25.37 1.19
C SER A 38 -54.26 26.07 0.06
N SER A 39 -54.74 27.21 -0.41
CA SER A 39 -54.06 28.07 -1.38
C SER A 39 -52.75 28.65 -0.83
N ASP A 40 -52.75 29.09 0.43
CA ASP A 40 -51.59 29.68 1.09
C ASP A 40 -50.56 28.62 1.49
N LYS A 41 -51.00 27.43 1.88
CA LYS A 41 -50.13 26.27 2.09
C LYS A 41 -49.37 25.91 0.81
N ARG A 42 -50.09 25.73 -0.31
CA ARG A 42 -49.46 25.43 -1.62
C ARG A 42 -48.49 26.52 -2.07
N TYR A 43 -48.87 27.78 -1.82
CA TYR A 43 -48.01 28.92 -2.12
C TYR A 43 -46.71 28.86 -1.32
N LEU A 44 -46.80 28.65 0.00
CA LEU A 44 -45.64 28.55 0.88
C LEU A 44 -44.75 27.35 0.51
N ASP A 45 -45.34 26.18 0.29
CA ASP A 45 -44.61 24.96 -0.11
C ASP A 45 -43.80 25.19 -1.39
N SER A 46 -44.38 25.87 -2.39
CA SER A 46 -43.70 26.18 -3.65
C SER A 46 -42.51 27.13 -3.48
N LEU A 47 -42.59 28.07 -2.54
CA LEU A 47 -41.49 28.99 -2.24
C LEU A 47 -40.38 28.28 -1.44
N ILE A 48 -40.75 27.44 -0.49
CA ILE A 48 -39.81 26.64 0.31
C ILE A 48 -39.00 25.70 -0.60
N SER A 49 -39.67 24.96 -1.50
CA SER A 49 -38.98 24.06 -2.44
C SER A 49 -38.04 24.83 -3.39
N THR A 50 -38.43 26.04 -3.79
CA THR A 50 -37.66 26.82 -4.78
C THR A 50 -36.46 27.54 -4.18
N TYR A 51 -36.58 28.05 -2.95
CA TYR A 51 -35.57 28.95 -2.38
C TYR A 51 -34.82 28.36 -1.17
N ILE A 52 -35.47 27.51 -0.36
CA ILE A 52 -34.91 27.01 0.89
C ILE A 52 -34.24 25.64 0.69
N GLU A 53 -34.88 24.75 -0.07
CA GLU A 53 -34.31 23.43 -0.35
C GLU A 53 -32.96 23.46 -1.09
N PRO A 54 -32.78 24.25 -2.17
CA PRO A 54 -31.50 24.31 -2.88
C PRO A 54 -30.39 25.01 -2.09
N SER A 55 -30.71 25.91 -1.16
CA SER A 55 -29.70 26.55 -0.31
C SER A 55 -29.18 25.59 0.77
N ARG A 56 -30.05 24.78 1.37
CA ARG A 56 -29.65 23.70 2.29
C ARG A 56 -28.73 22.69 1.58
N ARG A 57 -29.12 22.21 0.39
CA ARG A 57 -28.34 21.24 -0.39
C ARG A 57 -26.94 21.76 -0.73
N LYS A 58 -26.83 23.00 -1.20
CA LYS A 58 -25.52 23.64 -1.48
C LYS A 58 -24.64 23.74 -0.24
N SER A 59 -25.21 24.13 0.91
CA SER A 59 -24.44 24.25 2.15
C SER A 59 -23.96 22.90 2.70
N SER A 60 -24.78 21.85 2.59
CA SER A 60 -24.39 20.50 2.99
C SER A 60 -23.35 19.91 2.05
N GLU A 61 -23.48 20.14 0.75
CA GLU A 61 -22.53 19.67 -0.25
C GLU A 61 -21.17 20.36 -0.08
N GLN A 62 -21.15 21.67 0.18
CA GLN A 62 -19.92 22.40 0.50
C GLN A 62 -19.24 21.90 1.78
N ARG A 63 -20.01 21.60 2.83
CA ARG A 63 -19.47 21.01 4.07
C ARG A 63 -18.86 19.63 3.82
N ASN A 64 -19.56 18.77 3.09
CA ASN A 64 -19.07 17.43 2.74
C ASN A 64 -17.81 17.50 1.87
N VAL A 65 -17.76 18.42 0.89
CA VAL A 65 -16.57 18.64 0.05
C VAL A 65 -15.38 19.10 0.86
N GLU A 66 -15.59 19.98 1.85
CA GLU A 66 -14.52 20.45 2.73
C GLU A 66 -14.02 19.34 3.66
N GLU A 67 -14.93 18.54 4.22
CA GLU A 67 -14.58 17.36 5.02
C GLU A 67 -13.74 16.36 4.20
N LEU A 68 -14.18 16.02 2.99
CA LEU A 68 -13.44 15.15 2.07
C LEU A 68 -12.05 15.70 1.73
N ARG A 69 -11.91 17.03 1.55
CA ARG A 69 -10.61 17.67 1.32
C ARG A 69 -9.69 17.52 2.52
N THR A 70 -10.20 17.67 3.74
CA THR A 70 -9.40 17.49 4.96
C THR A 70 -8.98 16.04 5.16
N GLU A 71 -9.85 15.07 4.87
CA GLU A 71 -9.50 13.65 4.92
C GLU A 71 -8.43 13.29 3.89
N LEU A 72 -8.55 13.79 2.66
CA LEU A 72 -7.53 13.61 1.62
C LEU A 72 -6.17 14.18 2.03
N ALA A 73 -6.14 15.38 2.62
CA ALA A 73 -4.91 15.97 3.14
C ALA A 73 -4.28 15.11 4.23
N ARG A 74 -5.09 14.59 5.16
CA ARG A 74 -4.65 13.70 6.25
C ARG A 74 -4.11 12.37 5.73
N VAL A 75 -4.76 11.77 4.72
CA VAL A 75 -4.30 10.54 4.08
C VAL A 75 -2.98 10.76 3.36
N LYS A 76 -2.84 11.87 2.63
CA LYS A 76 -1.59 12.24 1.95
C LYS A 76 -0.44 12.39 2.95
N GLU A 77 -0.67 13.08 4.07
CA GLU A 77 0.33 13.23 5.12
C GLU A 77 0.72 11.88 5.75
N LYS A 78 -0.27 11.01 6.00
CA LYS A 78 -0.02 9.66 6.53
C LYS A 78 0.82 8.84 5.55
N LEU A 79 0.54 8.96 4.25
CA LEU A 79 1.30 8.30 3.20
C LEU A 79 2.76 8.78 3.17
N GLU A 80 3.01 10.10 3.19
CA GLU A 80 4.37 10.64 3.24
C GLU A 80 5.13 10.21 4.49
N ARG A 81 4.46 10.13 5.65
CA ARG A 81 5.07 9.63 6.89
C ARG A 81 5.44 8.14 6.77
N MET A 82 4.58 7.34 6.13
CA MET A 82 4.87 5.92 5.89
C MET A 82 5.98 5.73 4.87
N GLU A 83 6.02 6.53 3.80
CA GLU A 83 7.09 6.51 2.80
C GLU A 83 8.45 6.85 3.44
N LYS A 84 8.50 7.93 4.22
CA LYS A 84 9.71 8.35 4.96
C LYS A 84 10.17 7.31 5.97
N ARG A 85 9.25 6.59 6.63
CA ARG A 85 9.58 5.50 7.58
C ARG A 85 9.98 4.21 6.87
N GLY A 86 9.34 3.87 5.76
CA GLY A 86 9.61 2.67 4.95
C GLY A 86 10.99 2.68 4.30
N TYR A 87 11.47 3.85 3.89
CA TYR A 87 12.82 3.99 3.30
C TYR A 87 13.97 3.99 4.32
N LYS A 88 13.70 4.27 5.61
CA LYS A 88 14.76 4.48 6.61
C LYS A 88 15.14 3.24 7.43
N LYS A 89 14.54 2.07 7.18
CA LYS A 89 14.93 0.87 7.94
C LYS A 89 16.35 0.44 7.50
N PRO A 90 17.37 0.44 8.39
CA PRO A 90 18.82 0.32 8.06
C PRO A 90 19.26 -1.05 7.51
N VAL A 91 18.31 -1.87 7.08
CA VAL A 91 18.51 -3.26 6.68
C VAL A 91 19.11 -3.36 5.27
N GLY A 92 18.92 -2.34 4.42
CA GLY A 92 19.52 -2.28 3.07
C GLY A 92 21.04 -2.16 3.08
N ARG A 93 21.62 -1.40 4.02
CA ARG A 93 23.07 -1.24 4.09
C ARG A 93 23.76 -2.54 4.50
N LYS A 94 23.25 -3.22 5.53
CA LYS A 94 23.82 -4.48 6.03
C LYS A 94 23.66 -5.64 5.04
N ALA A 95 22.51 -5.73 4.35
CA ALA A 95 22.33 -6.74 3.31
C ALA A 95 23.23 -6.45 2.10
N ALA A 96 23.32 -5.20 1.64
CA ALA A 96 24.23 -4.82 0.56
C ALA A 96 25.69 -5.10 0.93
N PHE A 97 26.11 -4.79 2.16
CA PHE A 97 27.44 -5.15 2.65
C PHE A 97 27.64 -6.66 2.68
N PHE A 98 26.66 -7.45 3.13
CA PHE A 98 26.72 -8.90 3.10
C PHE A 98 26.87 -9.44 1.66
N PHE A 99 26.10 -8.93 0.71
CA PHE A 99 26.22 -9.34 -0.70
C PHE A 99 27.56 -8.93 -1.30
N VAL A 100 28.05 -7.72 -1.01
CA VAL A 100 29.36 -7.26 -1.48
C VAL A 100 30.47 -8.12 -0.89
N THR A 101 30.51 -8.32 0.43
CA THR A 101 31.57 -9.13 1.06
C THR A 101 31.49 -10.59 0.65
N PHE A 102 30.29 -11.15 0.54
CA PHE A 102 30.10 -12.53 0.10
C PHE A 102 30.49 -12.72 -1.37
N PHE A 103 30.14 -11.78 -2.26
CA PHE A 103 30.49 -11.86 -3.68
C PHE A 103 31.99 -11.71 -3.91
N PHE A 104 32.64 -10.73 -3.28
CA PHE A 104 34.09 -10.55 -3.40
C PHE A 104 34.87 -11.66 -2.70
N GLY A 105 34.42 -12.11 -1.53
CA GLY A 105 35.00 -13.26 -0.83
C GLY A 105 34.87 -14.55 -1.62
N TRP A 106 33.69 -14.77 -2.22
CA TRP A 106 33.45 -15.93 -3.09
C TRP A 106 34.29 -15.86 -4.36
N HIS A 107 34.41 -14.70 -5.01
CA HIS A 107 35.25 -14.53 -6.19
C HIS A 107 36.73 -14.82 -5.90
N ALA A 108 37.25 -14.37 -4.74
CA ALA A 108 38.60 -14.68 -4.31
C ALA A 108 38.80 -16.18 -4.05
N VAL A 109 37.82 -16.84 -3.41
CA VAL A 109 37.84 -18.31 -3.21
C VAL A 109 37.79 -19.03 -4.56
N THR A 110 36.94 -18.61 -5.50
CA THR A 110 36.89 -19.22 -6.84
C THR A 110 38.18 -19.02 -7.62
N GLN A 111 38.85 -17.88 -7.47
CA GLN A 111 40.11 -17.59 -8.15
C GLN A 111 41.27 -18.39 -7.54
N LEU A 112 41.27 -18.58 -6.23
CA LEU A 112 42.25 -19.43 -5.54
C LEU A 112 42.02 -20.90 -5.88
N VAL A 113 40.77 -21.36 -5.86
CA VAL A 113 40.41 -22.71 -6.29
C VAL A 113 40.75 -22.91 -7.77
N SER A 114 40.40 -22.00 -8.68
CA SER A 114 40.67 -22.17 -10.11
C SER A 114 42.17 -22.23 -10.43
N ASN A 115 42.99 -21.41 -9.77
CA ASN A 115 44.43 -21.41 -9.99
C ASN A 115 45.10 -22.70 -9.47
N VAL A 116 44.58 -23.30 -8.40
CA VAL A 116 45.08 -24.58 -7.85
C VAL A 116 44.48 -25.78 -8.59
N PHE A 117 43.22 -25.72 -9.02
CA PHE A 117 42.52 -26.84 -9.68
C PHE A 117 42.83 -26.97 -11.18
N LEU A 118 43.08 -25.87 -11.91
CA LEU A 118 43.27 -25.95 -13.37
C LEU A 118 44.69 -26.37 -13.79
N GLN A 119 45.68 -26.26 -12.91
CA GLN A 119 47.06 -26.67 -13.21
C GLN A 119 47.42 -28.08 -12.72
N ASP A 120 46.69 -28.66 -11.77
CA ASP A 120 47.22 -29.82 -11.04
C ASP A 120 46.18 -30.88 -10.63
N ILE A 121 45.22 -31.20 -11.52
CA ILE A 121 44.30 -32.34 -11.30
C ILE A 121 45.07 -33.66 -11.08
N GLN A 122 46.35 -33.73 -11.50
CA GLN A 122 47.20 -34.91 -11.33
C GLN A 122 47.92 -35.02 -9.96
N ASN A 123 48.06 -33.94 -9.16
CA ASN A 123 48.69 -34.01 -7.82
C ASN A 123 47.81 -33.55 -6.64
N ILE A 124 46.51 -33.32 -6.82
CA ILE A 124 45.63 -33.02 -5.69
C ILE A 124 45.72 -34.18 -4.69
N SER A 125 46.19 -33.87 -3.47
CA SER A 125 46.40 -34.89 -2.46
C SER A 125 45.08 -35.62 -2.19
N PRO A 126 45.06 -36.97 -2.22
CA PRO A 126 43.84 -37.76 -2.06
C PRO A 126 43.16 -37.60 -0.68
N TYR A 127 43.75 -36.78 0.21
CA TYR A 127 43.28 -36.45 1.53
C TYR A 127 42.49 -35.13 1.60
N LEU A 128 42.53 -34.28 0.54
CA LEU A 128 41.81 -33.00 0.52
C LEU A 128 40.29 -33.14 0.40
N PHE A 129 39.81 -34.31 -0.05
CA PHE A 129 38.38 -34.60 -0.18
C PHE A 129 38.09 -36.01 0.36
N PRO A 130 37.33 -36.15 1.46
CA PRO A 130 36.91 -37.46 1.98
C PRO A 130 36.18 -38.32 0.92
N LEU A 131 35.60 -37.68 -0.10
CA LEU A 131 34.95 -38.34 -1.24
C LEU A 131 35.92 -39.10 -2.16
N PHE A 132 37.22 -38.79 -2.18
CA PHE A 132 38.20 -39.60 -2.93
C PHE A 132 38.46 -40.95 -2.25
N GLN A 133 38.24 -41.08 -0.95
CA GLN A 133 38.36 -42.36 -0.23
C GLN A 133 37.19 -43.32 -0.55
N LEU A 134 36.04 -42.79 -1.00
CA LEU A 134 34.91 -43.59 -1.50
C LEU A 134 35.20 -44.31 -2.82
N LYS A 135 36.27 -43.93 -3.54
CA LYS A 135 36.78 -44.63 -4.72
C LYS A 135 37.09 -46.11 -4.45
N PHE A 136 37.44 -46.44 -3.21
CA PHE A 136 37.80 -47.80 -2.80
C PHE A 136 36.59 -48.68 -2.44
N VAL A 137 35.39 -48.10 -2.27
CA VAL A 137 34.21 -48.79 -1.71
C VAL A 137 33.05 -48.93 -2.70
N MET A 138 33.00 -48.13 -3.78
CA MET A 138 31.91 -48.21 -4.78
C MET A 138 32.33 -48.97 -6.06
N PRO A 139 31.65 -50.06 -6.44
CA PRO A 139 31.89 -50.73 -7.71
C PRO A 139 31.43 -49.85 -8.87
N SER A 140 32.32 -49.67 -9.85
CA SER A 140 32.14 -48.90 -11.08
C SER A 140 31.10 -49.54 -12.02
N GLN A 141 29.81 -49.40 -11.68
CA GLN A 141 28.70 -49.86 -12.52
C GLN A 141 28.05 -48.74 -13.35
N ILE A 142 28.45 -47.49 -13.14
CA ILE A 142 27.95 -46.33 -13.86
C ILE A 142 29.13 -45.75 -14.64
N GLY A 143 29.04 -45.69 -15.97
CA GLY A 143 30.12 -45.33 -16.90
C GLY A 143 30.65 -43.89 -16.84
N PHE A 144 30.56 -43.23 -15.68
CA PHE A 144 31.13 -41.91 -15.42
C PHE A 144 32.40 -42.06 -14.58
N SER A 145 33.45 -41.31 -14.93
CA SER A 145 34.66 -41.28 -14.11
C SER A 145 34.36 -40.59 -12.77
N ILE A 146 35.03 -41.02 -11.71
CA ILE A 146 34.77 -40.55 -10.34
C ILE A 146 35.05 -39.04 -10.21
N GLU A 147 35.99 -38.54 -11.00
CA GLU A 147 36.28 -37.11 -11.14
C GLU A 147 35.08 -36.32 -11.71
N GLN A 148 34.40 -36.86 -12.72
CA GLN A 148 33.18 -36.26 -13.27
C GLN A 148 32.05 -36.24 -12.24
N ILE A 149 31.89 -37.32 -11.48
CA ILE A 149 30.86 -37.41 -10.43
C ILE A 149 31.13 -36.36 -9.34
N VAL A 150 32.37 -36.19 -8.90
CA VAL A 150 32.75 -35.18 -7.89
C VAL A 150 32.48 -33.76 -8.40
N VAL A 151 32.84 -33.46 -9.65
CA VAL A 151 32.57 -32.14 -10.26
C VAL A 151 31.07 -31.91 -10.40
N PHE A 152 30.29 -32.93 -10.77
CA PHE A 152 28.83 -32.84 -10.84
C PHE A 152 28.18 -32.60 -9.47
N VAL A 153 28.61 -33.33 -8.43
CA VAL A 153 28.10 -33.14 -7.06
C VAL A 153 28.47 -31.75 -6.54
N TRP A 154 29.70 -31.29 -6.82
CA TRP A 154 30.14 -29.96 -6.43
C TRP A 154 29.39 -28.85 -7.19
N GLY A 155 29.16 -29.03 -8.50
CA GLY A 155 28.36 -28.12 -9.31
C GLY A 155 26.90 -28.07 -8.87
N ALA A 156 26.31 -29.22 -8.52
CA ALA A 156 24.96 -29.29 -7.96
C ALA A 156 24.89 -28.59 -6.60
N MET A 157 25.87 -28.79 -5.73
CA MET A 157 25.98 -28.09 -4.45
C MET A 157 26.05 -26.57 -4.68
N MET A 158 26.89 -26.11 -5.60
CA MET A 158 26.98 -24.70 -5.98
C MET A 158 25.66 -24.10 -6.48
N LEU A 159 24.94 -24.85 -7.31
CA LEU A 159 23.66 -24.44 -7.86
C LEU A 159 22.58 -24.33 -6.77
N THR A 160 22.59 -25.24 -5.79
CA THR A 160 21.67 -25.15 -4.63
C THR A 160 21.91 -23.89 -3.79
N TRP A 161 23.17 -23.46 -3.61
CA TRP A 161 23.48 -22.22 -2.88
C TRP A 161 23.00 -20.96 -3.64
N ILE A 162 23.10 -20.94 -4.96
CA ILE A 162 22.58 -19.86 -5.80
C ILE A 162 21.06 -19.77 -5.70
N ILE A 163 20.37 -20.90 -5.78
CA ILE A 163 18.91 -20.97 -5.63
C ILE A 163 18.51 -20.49 -4.23
N LEU A 164 19.20 -20.93 -3.18
CA LEU A 164 18.92 -20.50 -1.81
C LEU A 164 19.08 -18.99 -1.68
N GLY A 165 20.17 -18.43 -2.20
CA GLY A 165 20.41 -16.98 -2.25
C GLY A 165 19.30 -16.22 -2.97
N PHE A 166 18.82 -16.76 -4.09
CA PHE A 166 17.70 -16.17 -4.84
C PHE A 166 16.37 -16.25 -4.07
N VAL A 167 16.07 -17.38 -3.41
CA VAL A 167 14.88 -17.52 -2.55
C VAL A 167 14.91 -16.50 -1.39
N TYR A 168 16.07 -16.31 -0.76
CA TYR A 168 16.24 -15.28 0.27
C TYR A 168 16.09 -13.86 -0.29
N LEU A 169 16.56 -13.62 -1.53
CA LEU A 169 16.37 -12.34 -2.22
C LEU A 169 14.89 -12.07 -2.52
N VAL A 170 14.16 -13.06 -3.03
CA VAL A 170 12.73 -12.95 -3.30
C VAL A 170 11.95 -12.75 -1.99
N LYS A 171 12.31 -13.48 -0.92
CA LYS A 171 11.71 -13.29 0.42
C LYS A 171 12.00 -11.89 0.97
N PHE A 172 13.20 -11.36 0.71
CA PHE A 172 13.59 -9.99 1.06
C PHE A 172 12.80 -8.94 0.28
N ILE A 173 12.60 -9.13 -1.04
CA ILE A 173 11.78 -8.26 -1.88
C ILE A 173 10.32 -8.33 -1.43
N ARG A 174 9.76 -9.53 -1.20
CA ARG A 174 8.39 -9.71 -0.71
C ARG A 174 8.17 -9.02 0.65
N SER A 175 9.16 -9.03 1.53
CA SER A 175 9.13 -8.28 2.79
C SER A 175 9.03 -6.76 2.61
N ARG A 176 9.35 -6.22 1.43
CA ARG A 176 9.17 -4.78 1.09
C ARG A 176 7.76 -4.47 0.58
N TYR A 177 7.07 -5.45 -0.01
CA TYR A 177 5.79 -5.26 -0.71
C TYR A 177 4.56 -5.64 0.11
N ASN A 178 4.70 -6.05 1.37
CA ASN A 178 3.57 -6.33 2.24
C ASN A 178 3.39 -5.23 3.30
N PRO A 179 2.72 -4.09 2.97
CA PRO A 179 2.28 -3.11 3.97
C PRO A 179 1.02 -3.58 4.72
N ALA A 180 0.47 -4.75 4.41
CA ALA A 180 -0.66 -5.32 5.11
C ALA A 180 -0.17 -6.23 6.25
N TYR A 181 -0.03 -5.67 7.44
CA TYR A 181 -0.62 -6.14 8.71
C TYR A 181 -0.14 -5.17 9.82
N PRO A 182 -1.03 -4.73 10.73
CA PRO A 182 -0.82 -3.66 11.70
C PRO A 182 0.41 -3.79 12.59
#